data_AF-A0A357I9F5-F1
#
_entry.id   AF-A0A357I9F5-F1
#
_cell.length_a   1.000
_cell.length_b   1.000
_cell.length_c   1.000
_cell.angle_alpha   90.00
_cell.angle_beta   90.00
_cell.angle_gamma   90.00
#
_symmetry.space_group_name_H-M   'P 1'
#
loop_
_entity.id
_entity.type
_entity.pdbx_description
1 polymer ?
#
loop_
_entity_poly.entity_id
_entity_poly.type
_entity_poly.pdbx_seq_one_letter_code
_entity_poly.pdbx_strand_id
1 'polypeptide(L)'
;MLSEPEFTVGIEEEYMLVDVESRELARHVPDSLFAECSRQLGDRVAREFMQCQIEVGTGVCQTVSEAQAELVELREGVQAIAQKYDLALLAASTHPFSRPTDQAHTRINRYDRLAVDLQAVVRRLMICGMHVHVGVSDDDLRIEMMGQATYILPHLLALSTSSPFWYANNTGMKSYRLSVWDEMPRTGLPPVFESYAEYQRHVDVLVNVGIIEDATKLWWDIRPSARFPTLEVRISDVCTHVADAACITALYQCWLRMLYRLRRDNQRWRRYHTMLIDENRWRAHRYGLDGGLIDFGKTEI
;
A
#
# COMPACT_ATOMS: atom_id res chain seq x y z
N MET A 1 20.92 26.57 1.92
CA MET A 1 19.82 26.25 2.86
C MET A 1 19.06 25.09 2.26
N LEU A 2 18.74 24.07 3.04
CA LEU A 2 17.86 22.98 2.56
C LEU A 2 16.50 23.60 2.23
N SER A 3 16.00 23.41 1.01
CA SER A 3 14.61 23.78 0.69
C SER A 3 13.68 22.88 1.48
N GLU A 4 12.67 23.47 2.13
CA GLU A 4 11.64 22.69 2.80
C GLU A 4 10.83 21.89 1.76
N PRO A 5 10.68 20.57 1.93
CA PRO A 5 9.79 19.80 1.08
C PRO A 5 8.36 20.30 1.18
N GLU A 6 7.58 20.16 0.11
CA GLU A 6 6.18 20.57 0.12
C GLU A 6 5.32 19.68 1.04
N PHE A 7 5.71 18.42 1.24
CA PHE A 7 4.95 17.41 1.97
C PHE A 7 3.51 17.26 1.45
N THR A 8 3.31 17.46 0.15
CA THR A 8 2.06 17.11 -0.53
C THR A 8 1.74 15.63 -0.32
N VAL A 9 0.46 15.28 -0.38
CA VAL A 9 -0.02 13.92 -0.16
C VAL A 9 -0.77 13.40 -1.38
N GLY A 10 -0.59 12.11 -1.65
CA GLY A 10 -1.42 11.35 -2.59
C GLY A 10 -1.79 10.02 -1.97
N ILE A 11 -3.01 9.55 -2.21
CA ILE A 11 -3.52 8.27 -1.69
C ILE A 11 -3.90 7.39 -2.88
N GLU A 12 -3.42 6.15 -2.87
CA GLU A 12 -3.87 5.10 -3.78
C GLU A 12 -4.60 4.03 -2.95
N GLU A 13 -5.78 3.60 -3.39
CA GLU A 13 -6.52 2.50 -2.77
C GLU A 13 -6.95 1.48 -3.82
N GLU A 14 -6.72 0.22 -3.51
CA GLU A 14 -7.23 -0.91 -4.28
C GLU A 14 -8.53 -1.42 -3.66
N TYR A 15 -9.50 -1.82 -4.48
CA TYR A 15 -10.76 -2.38 -3.99
C TYR A 15 -11.14 -3.63 -4.74
N MET A 16 -11.96 -4.45 -4.10
CA MET A 16 -12.61 -5.60 -4.74
C MET A 16 -14.00 -5.22 -5.23
N LEU A 17 -14.36 -5.66 -6.42
CA LEU A 17 -15.72 -5.65 -6.93
C LEU A 17 -16.42 -6.94 -6.55
N VAL A 18 -17.58 -6.83 -5.91
CA VAL A 18 -18.41 -7.95 -5.46
C VAL A 18 -19.78 -7.90 -6.10
N ASP A 19 -20.36 -9.07 -6.35
CA ASP A 19 -21.75 -9.20 -6.78
C ASP A 19 -22.69 -8.85 -5.63
N VAL A 20 -23.72 -8.03 -5.89
CA VAL A 20 -24.58 -7.49 -4.82
C VAL A 20 -25.44 -8.55 -4.12
N GLU A 21 -25.83 -9.62 -4.84
CA GLU A 21 -26.72 -10.66 -4.31
C GLU A 21 -25.94 -11.72 -3.54
N SER A 22 -24.95 -12.32 -4.19
CA SER A 22 -24.12 -13.40 -3.64
C SER A 22 -23.05 -12.90 -2.68
N ARG A 23 -22.62 -11.64 -2.82
CA ARG A 23 -21.47 -11.04 -2.13
C ARG A 23 -20.15 -11.76 -2.45
N GLU A 24 -20.14 -12.62 -3.46
CA GLU A 24 -18.93 -13.19 -4.00
C GLU A 24 -18.15 -12.13 -4.78
N LEU A 25 -16.85 -12.35 -4.95
CA LEU A 25 -16.07 -11.55 -5.89
C LEU A 25 -16.65 -11.70 -7.29
N ALA A 26 -16.79 -10.57 -7.98
CA ALA A 26 -17.31 -10.52 -9.34
C ALA A 26 -16.45 -11.40 -10.26
N ARG A 27 -16.99 -12.52 -10.75
CA ARG A 27 -16.25 -13.46 -11.63
C ARG A 27 -15.93 -12.85 -13.00
N HIS A 28 -16.76 -11.90 -13.43
CA HIS A 28 -16.59 -11.17 -14.66
C HIS A 28 -16.95 -9.71 -14.41
N VAL A 29 -16.00 -8.82 -14.70
CA VAL A 29 -16.22 -7.37 -14.69
C VAL A 29 -16.26 -6.89 -16.13
N PRO A 30 -17.39 -6.35 -16.62
CA PRO A 30 -17.51 -5.89 -18.00
C PRO A 30 -16.51 -4.77 -18.31
N ASP A 31 -15.88 -4.82 -19.49
CA ASP A 31 -14.96 -3.74 -19.93
C ASP A 31 -15.68 -2.37 -20.03
N SER A 32 -17.01 -2.38 -20.21
CA SER A 32 -17.83 -1.17 -20.21
C SER A 32 -17.87 -0.46 -18.86
N LEU A 33 -17.72 -1.18 -17.73
CA LEU A 33 -17.59 -0.56 -16.41
C LEU A 33 -16.31 0.28 -16.35
N PHE A 34 -15.19 -0.28 -16.78
CA PHE A 34 -13.91 0.44 -16.79
C PHE A 34 -13.92 1.60 -17.79
N ALA A 35 -14.52 1.42 -18.98
CA ALA A 35 -14.67 2.50 -19.95
C ALA A 35 -15.48 3.68 -19.37
N GLU A 36 -16.53 3.38 -18.60
CA GLU A 36 -17.33 4.40 -17.92
C GLU A 36 -16.56 5.07 -16.78
N CYS A 37 -15.78 4.31 -15.98
CA CYS A 37 -14.87 4.86 -14.98
C CYS A 37 -13.86 5.82 -15.61
N SER A 38 -13.18 5.41 -16.69
CA SER A 38 -12.23 6.28 -17.39
C SER A 38 -12.90 7.53 -17.96
N ARG A 39 -14.14 7.44 -18.43
CA ARG A 39 -14.89 8.59 -18.94
C ARG A 39 -15.29 9.59 -17.85
N GLN A 40 -15.64 9.11 -16.66
CA GLN A 40 -16.12 9.97 -15.56
C GLN A 40 -15.02 10.44 -14.61
N LEU A 41 -14.07 9.56 -14.29
CA LEU A 41 -13.05 9.76 -13.26
C LEU A 41 -11.65 9.98 -13.85
N GLY A 42 -11.47 9.75 -15.15
CA GLY A 42 -10.23 9.96 -15.88
C GLY A 42 -9.16 8.92 -15.56
N ASP A 43 -7.90 9.34 -15.58
CA ASP A 43 -6.73 8.51 -15.30
C ASP A 43 -6.55 8.18 -13.80
N ARG A 44 -7.44 8.68 -12.95
CA ARG A 44 -7.47 8.40 -11.50
C ARG A 44 -8.00 7.01 -11.17
N VAL A 45 -8.45 6.24 -12.16
CA VAL A 45 -8.95 4.88 -11.99
C VAL A 45 -8.24 3.96 -12.97
N ALA A 46 -7.63 2.90 -12.44
CA ALA A 46 -6.93 1.89 -13.22
C ALA A 46 -7.49 0.49 -12.96
N ARG A 47 -7.31 -0.38 -13.94
CA ARG A 47 -7.59 -1.82 -13.80
C ARG A 47 -6.36 -2.51 -13.25
N GLU A 48 -6.54 -3.25 -12.17
CA GLU A 48 -5.45 -3.93 -11.49
C GLU A 48 -5.25 -5.38 -12.00
N PHE A 49 -4.29 -6.10 -11.43
CA PHE A 49 -3.85 -7.44 -11.86
C PHE A 49 -5.02 -8.43 -12.06
N MET A 50 -5.96 -8.48 -11.12
CA MET A 50 -7.16 -9.33 -11.19
C MET A 50 -8.36 -8.55 -11.74
N GLN A 51 -9.21 -9.19 -12.56
CA GLN A 51 -10.35 -8.51 -13.21
C GLN A 51 -11.34 -7.87 -12.21
N CYS A 52 -11.44 -8.44 -11.01
CA CYS A 52 -12.30 -7.96 -9.93
C CYS A 52 -11.65 -6.92 -9.01
N GLN A 53 -10.48 -6.38 -9.37
CA GLN A 53 -9.82 -5.32 -8.62
C GLN A 53 -9.81 -4.01 -9.40
N ILE A 54 -10.09 -2.93 -8.68
CA ILE A 54 -10.04 -1.56 -9.20
C ILE A 54 -9.14 -0.73 -8.30
N GLU A 55 -8.21 -0.01 -8.90
CA GLU A 55 -7.31 0.91 -8.22
C GLU A 55 -7.81 2.33 -8.45
N VAL A 56 -7.85 3.14 -7.39
CA VAL A 56 -8.09 4.58 -7.49
C VAL A 56 -6.92 5.35 -6.89
N GLY A 57 -6.60 6.49 -7.47
CA GLY A 57 -5.54 7.38 -6.98
C GLY A 57 -6.01 8.83 -6.95
N THR A 58 -5.78 9.51 -5.84
CA THR A 58 -5.98 10.97 -5.77
C THR A 58 -4.94 11.69 -6.63
N GLY A 59 -5.18 12.96 -6.91
CA GLY A 59 -4.15 13.86 -7.38
C GLY A 59 -3.06 14.13 -6.32
N VAL A 60 -2.20 15.11 -6.63
CA VAL A 60 -1.23 15.64 -5.66
C VAL A 60 -1.94 16.71 -4.84
N CYS A 61 -2.31 16.37 -3.61
CA CYS A 61 -3.05 17.25 -2.72
C CYS A 61 -2.11 18.01 -1.77
N GLN A 62 -2.42 19.27 -1.46
CA GLN A 62 -1.67 20.09 -0.51
C GLN A 62 -2.02 19.75 0.94
N THR A 63 -3.22 19.23 1.18
CA THR A 63 -3.70 18.88 2.52
C THR A 63 -4.34 17.51 2.55
N VAL A 64 -4.36 16.90 3.74
CA VAL A 64 -5.06 15.63 3.95
C VAL A 64 -6.57 15.78 3.73
N SER A 65 -7.15 16.93 4.07
CA SER A 65 -8.58 17.20 3.84
C SER A 65 -8.94 17.24 2.36
N GLU A 66 -8.05 17.76 1.51
CA GLU A 66 -8.20 17.72 0.05
C GLU A 66 -8.10 16.29 -0.47
N ALA A 67 -7.08 15.52 -0.06
CA ALA A 67 -6.96 14.11 -0.43
C ALA A 67 -8.18 13.29 0.02
N GLN A 68 -8.69 13.56 1.23
CA GLN A 68 -9.90 12.93 1.75
C GLN A 68 -11.12 13.25 0.86
N ALA A 69 -11.30 14.51 0.45
CA ALA A 69 -12.41 14.91 -0.40
C ALA A 69 -12.35 14.23 -1.79
N GLU A 70 -11.17 14.19 -2.40
CA GLU A 70 -10.96 13.46 -3.66
C GLU A 70 -11.20 11.96 -3.51
N LEU A 71 -10.78 11.36 -2.39
CA LEU A 71 -10.99 9.94 -2.14
C LEU A 71 -12.48 9.60 -1.96
N VAL A 72 -13.26 10.48 -1.32
CA VAL A 72 -14.73 10.36 -1.26
C VAL A 72 -15.31 10.41 -2.68
N GLU A 73 -14.93 11.40 -3.49
CA GLU A 73 -15.38 11.54 -4.88
C GLU A 73 -15.10 10.26 -5.69
N LEU A 74 -13.89 9.71 -5.57
CA LEU A 74 -13.47 8.50 -6.27
C LEU A 74 -14.27 7.28 -5.82
N ARG A 75 -14.42 7.05 -4.50
CA ARG A 75 -15.19 5.92 -3.97
C ARG A 75 -16.66 6.00 -4.37
N GLU A 76 -17.28 7.18 -4.24
CA GLU A 76 -18.67 7.39 -4.63
C GLU A 76 -18.88 7.22 -6.14
N GLY A 77 -17.97 7.77 -6.95
CA GLY A 77 -18.01 7.64 -8.40
C GLY A 77 -17.90 6.18 -8.86
N VAL A 78 -16.91 5.45 -8.35
CA VAL A 78 -16.75 4.01 -8.67
C VAL A 78 -17.96 3.21 -8.20
N GLN A 79 -18.44 3.45 -6.97
CA GLN A 79 -19.61 2.76 -6.43
C GLN A 79 -20.87 3.01 -7.25
N ALA A 80 -21.12 4.25 -7.67
CA ALA A 80 -22.28 4.61 -8.50
C ALA A 80 -22.21 3.97 -9.90
N ILE A 81 -21.01 3.81 -10.46
CA ILE A 81 -20.82 3.10 -11.73
C ILE A 81 -21.03 1.60 -11.52
N ALA A 82 -20.41 0.99 -10.51
CA ALA A 82 -20.51 -0.43 -10.21
C ALA A 82 -21.97 -0.90 -10.02
N GLN A 83 -22.80 -0.09 -9.36
CA GLN A 83 -24.22 -0.38 -9.16
C GLN A 83 -25.02 -0.55 -10.45
N LYS A 84 -24.61 0.09 -11.56
CA LYS A 84 -25.27 -0.07 -12.87
C LYS A 84 -25.05 -1.45 -13.48
N TYR A 85 -24.11 -2.21 -12.94
CA TYR A 85 -23.71 -3.54 -13.37
C TYR A 85 -24.00 -4.61 -12.30
N ASP A 86 -24.85 -4.30 -11.32
CA ASP A 86 -25.18 -5.18 -10.19
C ASP A 86 -23.94 -5.56 -9.35
N LEU A 87 -22.95 -4.66 -9.30
CA LEU A 87 -21.73 -4.80 -8.51
C LEU A 87 -21.66 -3.76 -7.38
N ALA A 88 -20.88 -4.06 -6.36
CA ALA A 88 -20.53 -3.14 -5.28
C ALA A 88 -19.03 -3.15 -4.99
N LEU A 89 -18.56 -2.07 -4.39
CA LEU A 89 -17.18 -1.89 -3.96
C LEU A 89 -17.01 -2.44 -2.53
N LEU A 90 -15.97 -3.25 -2.32
CA LEU A 90 -15.55 -3.73 -1.01
C LEU A 90 -14.21 -3.09 -0.62
N ALA A 91 -14.25 -2.19 0.36
CA ALA A 91 -13.09 -1.57 0.98
C ALA A 91 -12.58 -2.42 2.16
N ALA A 92 -11.81 -3.45 1.81
CA ALA A 92 -11.11 -4.34 2.73
C ALA A 92 -9.88 -4.92 2.01
N SER A 93 -8.91 -5.40 2.77
CA SER A 93 -7.67 -5.92 2.18
C SER A 93 -7.71 -7.38 1.74
N THR A 94 -8.70 -8.16 2.20
CA THR A 94 -8.98 -9.51 1.71
C THR A 94 -10.47 -9.75 1.59
N HIS A 95 -10.87 -10.58 0.64
CA HIS A 95 -12.25 -11.04 0.58
C HIS A 95 -12.50 -12.12 1.66
N PRO A 96 -13.61 -12.06 2.43
CA PRO A 96 -13.82 -12.96 3.55
C PRO A 96 -13.95 -14.44 3.18
N PHE A 97 -14.63 -14.78 2.07
CA PHE A 97 -14.91 -16.19 1.72
C PHE A 97 -14.60 -16.63 0.28
N SER A 98 -14.73 -15.74 -0.71
CA SER A 98 -14.37 -16.03 -2.10
C SER A 98 -12.92 -16.51 -2.28
N ARG A 99 -12.69 -17.37 -3.27
CA ARG A 99 -11.37 -17.91 -3.61
C ARG A 99 -10.81 -17.23 -4.88
N PRO A 100 -9.55 -16.77 -4.89
CA PRO A 100 -8.89 -16.19 -6.06
C PRO A 100 -8.84 -17.15 -7.26
N THR A 101 -8.77 -18.46 -7.02
CA THR A 101 -8.67 -19.47 -8.08
C THR A 101 -9.91 -19.54 -8.97
N ASP A 102 -11.04 -19.01 -8.51
CA ASP A 102 -12.30 -19.03 -9.24
C ASP A 102 -12.45 -17.78 -10.15
N GLN A 103 -11.42 -16.92 -10.20
CA GLN A 103 -11.39 -15.67 -10.95
C GLN A 103 -10.65 -15.81 -12.29
N ALA A 104 -11.20 -15.19 -13.33
CA ALA A 104 -10.51 -15.08 -14.61
C ALA A 104 -9.38 -14.06 -14.52
N HIS A 105 -8.18 -14.39 -15.03
CA HIS A 105 -7.07 -13.44 -15.11
C HIS A 105 -7.30 -12.38 -16.20
N THR A 106 -6.84 -11.15 -15.97
CA THR A 106 -6.85 -10.09 -16.99
C THR A 106 -5.83 -10.45 -18.08
N ARG A 107 -6.26 -10.57 -19.34
CA ARG A 107 -5.38 -10.89 -20.47
C ARG A 107 -4.59 -9.65 -20.91
N ILE A 108 -3.56 -9.28 -20.17
CA ILE A 108 -2.59 -8.26 -20.60
C ILE A 108 -1.22 -8.94 -20.75
N ASN A 109 -0.67 -8.95 -21.97
CA ASN A 109 0.55 -9.65 -22.40
C ASN A 109 1.81 -9.45 -21.52
N ARG A 110 1.84 -8.45 -20.63
CA ARG A 110 2.95 -8.21 -19.69
C ARG A 110 2.94 -9.17 -18.50
N TYR A 111 1.77 -9.73 -18.14
CA TYR A 111 1.56 -10.45 -16.89
C TYR A 111 1.75 -11.97 -16.98
N ASP A 112 1.73 -12.54 -18.18
CA ASP A 112 2.08 -13.96 -18.38
C ASP A 112 3.50 -14.27 -17.88
N ARG A 113 4.42 -13.30 -17.96
CA ARG A 113 5.79 -13.45 -17.42
C ARG A 113 5.81 -13.50 -15.90
N LEU A 114 5.12 -12.58 -15.21
CA LEU A 114 5.08 -12.58 -13.74
C LEU A 114 4.41 -13.86 -13.19
N ALA A 115 3.36 -14.33 -13.86
CA ALA A 115 2.69 -15.58 -13.52
C ALA A 115 3.63 -16.79 -13.70
N VAL A 116 4.43 -16.80 -14.77
CA VAL A 116 5.45 -17.82 -15.03
C VAL A 116 6.61 -17.75 -14.02
N ASP A 117 7.04 -16.56 -13.63
CA ASP A 117 8.22 -16.39 -12.77
C ASP A 117 7.88 -16.67 -11.29
N LEU A 118 6.68 -16.29 -10.83
CA LEU A 118 6.29 -16.35 -9.41
C LEU A 118 5.33 -17.49 -9.06
N GLN A 119 4.79 -18.17 -10.07
CA GLN A 119 4.08 -19.44 -9.93
C GLN A 119 2.99 -19.45 -8.85
N ALA A 120 3.10 -20.28 -7.81
CA ALA A 120 2.04 -20.49 -6.84
C ALA A 120 1.72 -19.24 -6.01
N VAL A 121 2.70 -18.36 -5.81
CA VAL A 121 2.59 -17.20 -4.94
C VAL A 121 1.69 -16.14 -5.57
N VAL A 122 1.93 -15.81 -6.84
CA VAL A 122 1.15 -14.80 -7.57
C VAL A 122 -0.32 -15.18 -7.73
N ARG A 123 -0.64 -16.49 -7.72
CA ARG A 123 -2.03 -17.00 -7.79
C ARG A 123 -2.86 -16.67 -6.54
N ARG A 124 -2.22 -16.23 -5.46
CA ARG A 124 -2.87 -15.82 -4.22
C ARG A 124 -3.02 -14.30 -4.10
N LEU A 125 -2.46 -13.51 -5.02
CA LEU A 125 -2.48 -12.04 -5.02
C LEU A 125 -3.85 -11.48 -5.41
N MET A 126 -4.85 -11.78 -4.60
CA MET A 126 -6.13 -11.10 -4.59
C MET A 126 -6.28 -10.47 -3.21
N ILE A 127 -5.44 -9.46 -3.00
CA ILE A 127 -5.36 -8.64 -1.80
C ILE A 127 -5.33 -7.18 -2.24
N CYS A 128 -5.87 -6.30 -1.40
CA CYS A 128 -5.94 -4.88 -1.69
C CYS A 128 -5.16 -4.08 -0.66
N GLY A 129 -4.38 -3.09 -1.08
CA GLY A 129 -3.64 -2.17 -0.21
C GLY A 129 -4.12 -0.73 -0.28
N MET A 130 -3.72 0.05 0.72
CA MET A 130 -3.70 1.51 0.65
C MET A 130 -2.24 1.97 0.63
N HIS A 131 -1.89 2.81 -0.35
CA HIS A 131 -0.59 3.44 -0.43
C HIS A 131 -0.71 4.95 -0.18
N VAL A 132 0.28 5.50 0.53
CA VAL A 132 0.34 6.94 0.81
C VAL A 132 1.66 7.48 0.31
N HIS A 133 1.58 8.43 -0.61
CA HIS A 133 2.70 9.20 -1.11
C HIS A 133 2.83 10.50 -0.34
N VAL A 134 4.05 10.83 0.10
CA VAL A 134 4.37 12.16 0.63
C VAL A 134 5.50 12.80 -0.17
N GLY A 135 5.27 14.02 -0.66
CA GLY A 135 6.19 14.79 -1.48
C GLY A 135 7.47 15.17 -0.74
N VAL A 136 8.60 14.62 -1.19
CA VAL A 136 9.95 14.89 -0.72
C VAL A 136 10.88 14.86 -1.93
N SER A 137 11.24 16.03 -2.45
CA SER A 137 11.97 16.15 -3.72
C SER A 137 13.46 15.84 -3.63
N ASP A 138 14.06 15.97 -2.46
CA ASP A 138 15.47 15.67 -2.23
C ASP A 138 15.66 14.16 -2.04
N ASP A 139 16.48 13.55 -2.89
CA ASP A 139 16.67 12.10 -2.94
C ASP A 139 17.38 11.53 -1.70
N ASP A 140 18.43 12.20 -1.22
CA ASP A 140 19.14 11.78 -0.02
C ASP A 140 18.26 11.93 1.22
N LEU A 141 17.45 13.00 1.28
CA LEU A 141 16.44 13.19 2.32
C LEU A 141 15.39 12.08 2.29
N ARG A 142 14.93 11.64 1.12
CA ARG A 142 14.00 10.51 1.00
C ARG A 142 14.59 9.23 1.59
N ILE A 143 15.84 8.91 1.29
CA ILE A 143 16.50 7.72 1.83
C ILE A 143 16.69 7.81 3.34
N GLU A 144 17.14 8.96 3.84
CA GLU A 144 17.31 9.20 5.28
C GLU A 144 15.99 9.11 6.03
N MET A 145 14.91 9.68 5.48
CA MET A 145 13.58 9.58 6.05
C MET A 145 13.05 8.15 6.00
N MET A 146 13.25 7.42 4.90
CA MET A 146 12.84 6.02 4.75
C MET A 146 13.41 5.17 5.89
N GLY A 147 14.72 5.27 6.14
CA GLY A 147 15.39 4.50 7.19
C GLY A 147 14.83 4.75 8.59
N GLN A 148 14.37 5.98 8.87
CA GLN A 148 13.76 6.36 10.16
C GLN A 148 12.25 6.06 10.22
N ALA A 149 11.55 6.15 9.09
CA ALA A 149 10.11 5.93 8.97
C ALA A 149 9.72 4.46 9.11
N THR A 150 10.66 3.52 8.95
CA THR A 150 10.42 2.09 9.27
C THR A 150 9.81 1.87 10.66
N TYR A 151 10.15 2.73 11.64
CA TYR A 151 9.63 2.65 13.00
C TYR A 151 8.10 2.83 13.09
N ILE A 152 7.51 3.73 12.30
CA ILE A 152 6.07 4.02 12.39
C ILE A 152 5.21 2.99 11.64
N LEU A 153 5.80 2.20 10.73
CA LEU A 153 5.05 1.28 9.87
C LEU A 153 4.15 0.30 10.63
N PRO A 154 4.60 -0.37 11.72
CA PRO A 154 3.71 -1.26 12.47
C PRO A 154 2.52 -0.54 13.11
N HIS A 155 2.67 0.75 13.45
CA HIS A 155 1.59 1.55 14.03
C HIS A 155 0.52 1.86 12.96
N LEU A 156 0.95 2.23 11.75
CA LEU A 156 0.05 2.48 10.63
C LEU A 156 -0.69 1.19 10.23
N LEU A 157 0.01 0.05 10.24
CA LEU A 157 -0.60 -1.25 10.00
C LEU A 157 -1.65 -1.60 11.06
N ALA A 158 -1.31 -1.48 12.35
CA ALA A 158 -2.21 -1.82 13.44
C ALA A 158 -3.52 -1.00 13.41
N LEU A 159 -3.46 0.24 12.93
CA LEU A 159 -4.61 1.13 12.78
C LEU A 159 -5.44 0.88 11.52
N SER A 160 -4.88 0.24 10.49
CA SER A 160 -5.53 0.05 9.18
C SER A 160 -6.10 -1.35 8.97
N THR A 161 -5.82 -2.32 9.85
CA THR A 161 -6.14 -3.73 9.66
C THR A 161 -7.59 -3.98 9.23
N SER A 162 -7.80 -4.62 8.07
CA SER A 162 -9.13 -4.90 7.51
C SER A 162 -9.24 -6.29 6.86
N SER A 163 -8.27 -7.16 7.09
CA SER A 163 -8.19 -8.49 6.46
C SER A 163 -8.13 -9.68 7.44
N PRO A 164 -9.07 -9.84 8.39
CA PRO A 164 -9.00 -10.95 9.36
C PRO A 164 -9.43 -12.32 8.80
N PHE A 165 -10.15 -12.34 7.68
CA PHE A 165 -10.73 -13.55 7.09
C PHE A 165 -10.04 -13.95 5.78
N TRP A 166 -9.95 -15.26 5.55
CA TRP A 166 -9.47 -15.85 4.30
C TRP A 166 -10.14 -17.21 4.07
N TYR A 167 -10.75 -17.40 2.89
CA TYR A 167 -11.46 -18.63 2.53
C TYR A 167 -12.51 -19.09 3.56
N ALA A 168 -13.28 -18.14 4.08
CA ALA A 168 -14.32 -18.33 5.10
C ALA A 168 -13.78 -18.75 6.47
N ASN A 169 -12.46 -18.69 6.67
CA ASN A 169 -11.84 -18.96 7.96
C ASN A 169 -11.44 -17.64 8.63
N ASN A 170 -11.73 -17.53 9.92
CA ASN A 170 -11.05 -16.57 10.76
C ASN A 170 -9.59 -17.01 10.89
N THR A 171 -8.68 -16.23 10.31
CA THR A 171 -7.25 -16.58 10.24
C THR A 171 -6.55 -16.45 11.58
N GLY A 172 -7.17 -15.75 12.54
CA GLY A 172 -6.54 -15.31 13.77
C GLY A 172 -5.64 -14.10 13.59
N MET A 173 -5.39 -13.64 12.36
CA MET A 173 -4.70 -12.37 12.09
C MET A 173 -5.70 -11.22 12.01
N LYS A 174 -5.23 -9.98 12.19
CA LYS A 174 -6.02 -8.79 11.90
C LYS A 174 -5.76 -8.26 10.49
N SER A 175 -4.53 -8.41 9.99
CA SER A 175 -4.16 -8.07 8.60
C SER A 175 -3.58 -9.30 7.87
N TYR A 176 -4.41 -10.25 7.44
CA TYR A 176 -3.92 -11.42 6.69
C TYR A 176 -3.30 -11.07 5.33
N ARG A 177 -3.59 -9.88 4.78
CA ARG A 177 -2.96 -9.34 3.57
C ARG A 177 -1.45 -9.51 3.58
N LEU A 178 -0.77 -9.15 4.67
CA LEU A 178 0.69 -9.23 4.72
C LEU A 178 1.20 -10.68 4.73
N SER A 179 0.46 -11.65 5.27
CA SER A 179 0.84 -13.07 5.14
C SER A 179 0.88 -13.53 3.69
N VAL A 180 -0.06 -13.05 2.88
CA VAL A 180 -0.09 -13.35 1.44
C VAL A 180 1.03 -12.60 0.72
N TRP A 181 1.24 -11.34 1.08
CA TRP A 181 2.27 -10.50 0.47
C TRP A 181 3.69 -11.00 0.76
N ASP A 182 3.98 -11.43 1.98
CA ASP A 182 5.31 -11.86 2.43
C ASP A 182 5.80 -13.15 1.75
N GLU A 183 4.92 -13.91 1.09
CA GLU A 183 5.34 -15.04 0.24
C GLU A 183 6.04 -14.57 -1.05
N MET A 184 5.88 -13.30 -1.44
CA MET A 184 6.53 -12.72 -2.62
C MET A 184 7.99 -12.34 -2.32
N PRO A 185 8.91 -12.46 -3.29
CA PRO A 185 10.29 -12.05 -3.07
C PRO A 185 10.41 -10.52 -2.99
N ARG A 186 11.38 -10.01 -2.21
CA ARG A 186 11.66 -8.55 -2.08
C ARG A 186 10.51 -7.74 -1.46
N THR A 187 9.81 -8.33 -0.49
CA THR A 187 8.79 -7.70 0.35
C THR A 187 9.30 -7.41 1.76
N GLY A 188 8.46 -6.81 2.59
CA GLY A 188 8.76 -6.48 3.98
C GLY A 188 9.52 -5.15 4.13
N LEU A 189 10.28 -5.03 5.22
CA LEU A 189 11.01 -3.80 5.51
C LEU A 189 12.17 -3.59 4.52
N PRO A 190 12.43 -2.34 4.08
CA PRO A 190 13.55 -2.05 3.21
C PRO A 190 14.89 -2.26 3.93
N PRO A 191 15.97 -2.61 3.21
CA PRO A 191 17.31 -2.51 3.72
C PRO A 191 17.65 -1.07 4.13
N VAL A 192 18.70 -0.95 4.91
CA VAL A 192 19.29 0.33 5.29
C VAL A 192 20.19 0.82 4.17
N PHE A 193 20.05 2.08 3.81
CA PHE A 193 20.97 2.79 2.94
C PHE A 193 21.38 4.11 3.59
N GLU A 194 22.65 4.49 3.46
CA GLU A 194 23.20 5.73 4.01
C GLU A 194 23.13 6.90 3.00
N SER A 195 22.80 6.63 1.74
CA SER A 195 22.65 7.64 0.69
C SER A 195 21.78 7.15 -0.46
N TYR A 196 21.28 8.08 -1.28
CA TYR A 196 20.61 7.75 -2.53
C TYR A 196 21.51 7.01 -3.51
N ALA A 197 22.79 7.37 -3.57
CA ALA A 197 23.75 6.67 -4.43
C ALA A 197 23.94 5.19 -4.03
N GLU A 198 23.87 4.87 -2.74
CA GLU A 198 23.93 3.48 -2.28
C GLU A 198 22.67 2.69 -2.65
N TYR A 199 21.50 3.29 -2.44
CA TYR A 199 20.23 2.73 -2.89
C TYR A 199 20.24 2.48 -4.41
N GLN A 200 20.67 3.44 -5.21
CA GLN A 200 20.72 3.31 -6.67
C GLN A 200 21.64 2.16 -7.10
N ARG A 201 22.84 2.04 -6.50
CA ARG A 201 23.74 0.90 -6.77
C ARG A 201 23.07 -0.44 -6.45
N HIS A 202 22.28 -0.52 -5.38
CA HIS A 202 21.56 -1.74 -5.03
C HIS A 202 20.51 -2.10 -6.09
N VAL A 203 19.73 -1.12 -6.56
CA VAL A 203 18.76 -1.30 -7.66
C VAL A 203 19.47 -1.72 -8.95
N ASP A 204 20.54 -1.00 -9.31
CA ASP A 204 21.28 -1.22 -10.55
C ASP A 204 21.85 -2.63 -10.65
N VAL A 205 22.28 -3.23 -9.54
CA VAL A 205 22.72 -4.64 -9.54
C VAL A 205 21.60 -5.55 -10.05
N LEU A 206 20.38 -5.40 -9.52
CA LEU A 206 19.24 -6.24 -9.89
C LEU A 206 18.75 -5.98 -11.32
N VAL A 207 18.80 -4.72 -11.76
CA VAL A 207 18.44 -4.33 -13.13
C VAL A 207 19.46 -4.85 -14.15
N ASN A 208 20.75 -4.67 -13.88
CA ASN A 208 21.82 -5.05 -14.80
C ASN A 208 21.90 -6.58 -15.03
N VAL A 209 21.54 -7.38 -14.03
CA VAL A 209 21.43 -8.85 -14.19
C VAL A 209 20.06 -9.32 -14.70
N GLY A 210 19.14 -8.39 -14.99
CA GLY A 210 17.82 -8.68 -15.57
C GLY A 210 16.82 -9.32 -14.60
N ILE A 211 17.03 -9.20 -13.28
CA ILE A 211 16.12 -9.77 -12.26
C ILE A 211 14.86 -8.91 -12.10
N ILE A 212 14.98 -7.60 -12.26
CA ILE A 212 13.87 -6.65 -12.26
C ILE A 212 14.04 -5.65 -13.40
N GLU A 213 12.95 -5.12 -13.93
CA GLU A 213 13.02 -4.08 -14.96
C GLU A 213 13.42 -2.71 -14.38
N ASP A 214 12.94 -2.41 -13.17
CA ASP A 214 13.19 -1.16 -12.46
C ASP A 214 12.82 -1.30 -10.96
N ALA A 215 13.01 -0.23 -10.19
CA ALA A 215 12.72 -0.19 -8.76
C ALA A 215 11.23 -0.39 -8.39
N THR A 216 10.28 -0.32 -9.33
CA THR A 216 8.85 -0.61 -9.05
C THR A 216 8.61 -2.06 -8.65
N LYS A 217 9.58 -2.96 -8.91
CA LYS A 217 9.58 -4.38 -8.50
C LYS A 217 10.18 -4.63 -7.12
N LEU A 218 10.53 -3.58 -6.39
CA LEU A 218 10.81 -3.62 -4.97
C LEU A 218 9.50 -3.39 -4.22
N TRP A 219 9.03 -4.42 -3.53
CA TRP A 219 7.70 -4.47 -2.91
C TRP A 219 7.75 -4.27 -1.40
N TRP A 220 8.65 -3.38 -0.98
CA TRP A 220 8.85 -3.03 0.42
C TRP A 220 7.65 -2.27 0.99
N ASP A 221 7.50 -2.37 2.31
CA ASP A 221 6.47 -1.71 3.10
C ASP A 221 6.55 -0.16 3.03
N ILE A 222 7.73 0.36 2.70
CA ILE A 222 8.00 1.76 2.39
C ILE A 222 9.13 1.84 1.36
N ARG A 223 9.06 2.77 0.39
CA ARG A 223 10.09 2.97 -0.63
C ARG A 223 10.11 4.39 -1.19
N PRO A 224 11.24 4.89 -1.71
CA PRO A 224 11.22 6.04 -2.60
C PRO A 224 10.45 5.65 -3.88
N SER A 225 9.47 6.46 -4.28
CA SER A 225 8.76 6.20 -5.53
C SER A 225 9.72 6.38 -6.72
N ALA A 226 9.67 5.43 -7.64
CA ALA A 226 10.43 5.47 -8.90
C ALA A 226 9.82 6.44 -9.92
N ARG A 227 8.54 6.77 -9.78
CA ARG A 227 7.79 7.63 -10.72
C ARG A 227 7.61 9.04 -10.22
N PHE A 228 7.53 9.21 -8.91
CA PHE A 228 7.21 10.49 -8.27
C PHE A 228 8.30 10.87 -7.25
N PRO A 229 8.56 12.17 -7.04
CA PRO A 229 9.47 12.66 -6.01
C PRO A 229 8.83 12.55 -4.62
N THR A 230 8.47 11.33 -4.23
CA THR A 230 7.72 11.01 -3.01
C THR A 230 8.38 9.86 -2.26
N LEU A 231 8.10 9.80 -0.95
CA LEU A 231 8.34 8.62 -0.13
C LEU A 231 7.00 7.93 0.11
N GLU A 232 6.88 6.70 -0.39
CA GLU A 232 5.65 5.95 -0.52
C GLU A 232 5.57 4.88 0.57
N VAL A 233 4.53 4.92 1.40
CA VAL A 233 4.18 3.88 2.36
C VAL A 233 3.18 2.91 1.73
N ARG A 234 3.38 1.60 1.91
CA ARG A 234 2.56 0.53 1.29
C ARG A 234 2.12 -0.59 2.23
N ILE A 235 2.47 -0.46 3.53
CA ILE A 235 2.16 -1.46 4.54
C ILE A 235 0.67 -1.54 4.87
N SER A 236 -0.05 -0.43 4.74
CA SER A 236 -1.42 -0.29 5.24
C SER A 236 -2.39 -1.22 4.51
N ASP A 237 -3.31 -1.78 5.29
CA ASP A 237 -4.54 -2.35 4.75
C ASP A 237 -5.44 -1.21 4.23
N VAL A 238 -6.42 -1.56 3.40
CA VAL A 238 -7.45 -0.63 2.93
C VAL A 238 -8.38 -0.33 4.09
N CYS A 239 -8.56 0.95 4.38
CA CYS A 239 -9.46 1.37 5.44
C CYS A 239 -10.93 1.31 4.98
N THR A 240 -11.81 0.70 5.76
CA THR A 240 -13.24 0.65 5.40
C THR A 240 -13.85 2.05 5.38
N HIS A 241 -13.54 2.91 6.35
CA HIS A 241 -13.97 4.30 6.35
C HIS A 241 -12.89 5.23 5.77
N VAL A 242 -13.31 6.19 4.95
CA VAL A 242 -12.41 7.19 4.33
C VAL A 242 -11.74 8.08 5.38
N ALA A 243 -12.41 8.34 6.50
CA ALA A 243 -11.84 9.11 7.61
C ALA A 243 -10.61 8.40 8.22
N ASP A 244 -10.59 7.07 8.24
CA ASP A 244 -9.46 6.29 8.74
C ASP A 244 -8.29 6.35 7.74
N ALA A 245 -8.56 6.26 6.43
CA ALA A 245 -7.55 6.46 5.39
C ALA A 245 -6.88 7.85 5.51
N ALA A 246 -7.70 8.89 5.71
CA ALA A 246 -7.23 10.25 5.97
C ALA A 246 -6.40 10.34 7.27
N CYS A 247 -6.82 9.67 8.34
CA CYS A 247 -6.07 9.61 9.59
C CYS A 247 -4.68 8.98 9.41
N ILE A 248 -4.60 7.82 8.74
CA ILE A 248 -3.33 7.16 8.43
C ILE A 248 -2.42 8.07 7.60
N THR A 249 -3.00 8.75 6.60
CA THR A 249 -2.29 9.71 5.75
C THR A 249 -1.73 10.87 6.55
N ALA A 250 -2.53 11.46 7.45
CA ALA A 250 -2.12 12.53 8.35
C ALA A 250 -1.00 12.09 9.28
N LEU A 251 -1.11 10.91 9.91
CA LEU A 251 -0.09 10.37 10.79
C LEU A 251 1.25 10.22 10.07
N TYR A 252 1.23 9.66 8.85
CA TYR A 252 2.44 9.51 8.04
C TYR A 252 3.03 10.85 7.62
N GLN A 253 2.20 11.79 7.13
CA GLN A 253 2.65 13.15 6.77
C GLN A 253 3.27 13.87 7.97
N CYS A 254 2.62 13.80 9.15
CA CYS A 254 3.12 14.39 10.38
C CYS A 254 4.43 13.76 10.84
N TRP A 255 4.58 12.43 10.69
CA TRP A 255 5.81 11.72 11.01
C TRP A 255 6.98 12.23 10.16
N LEU A 256 6.81 12.33 8.83
CA LEU A 256 7.86 12.84 7.95
C LEU A 256 8.19 14.32 8.22
N ARG A 257 7.18 15.16 8.50
CA ARG A 257 7.41 16.55 8.94
C ARG A 257 8.16 16.63 10.28
N MET A 258 7.94 15.68 11.19
CA MET A 258 8.69 15.59 12.43
C MET A 258 10.15 15.20 12.16
N LEU A 259 10.40 14.18 11.33
CA LEU A 259 11.76 13.78 10.93
C LEU A 259 12.54 14.92 10.26
N TYR A 260 11.87 15.71 9.41
CA TYR A 260 12.46 16.89 8.80
C TYR A 260 12.88 17.95 9.82
N ARG A 261 12.04 18.20 10.83
CA ARG A 261 12.37 19.12 11.93
C ARG A 261 13.59 18.65 12.72
N LEU A 262 13.65 17.35 13.06
CA LEU A 262 14.83 16.76 13.71
C LEU A 262 16.09 16.98 12.86
N ARG A 263 16.03 16.70 11.55
CA ARG A 263 17.17 16.92 10.65
C ARG A 263 17.65 18.37 10.65
N ARG A 264 16.73 19.35 10.62
CA ARG A 264 17.07 20.77 10.68
C ARG A 264 17.83 21.15 11.95
N ASP A 265 17.53 20.47 13.05
CA ASP A 265 18.18 20.64 14.34
C ASP A 265 19.44 19.75 14.50
N ASN A 266 19.92 19.13 13.42
CA ASN A 266 21.02 18.17 13.40
C ASN A 266 20.79 16.97 14.35
N GLN A 267 19.53 16.54 14.44
CA GLN A 267 19.07 15.38 15.20
C GLN A 267 18.51 14.32 14.24
N ARG A 268 18.40 13.08 14.74
CA ARG A 268 17.75 11.97 14.03
C ARG A 268 16.91 11.17 15.00
N TRP A 269 15.82 10.59 14.49
CA TRP A 269 15.09 9.55 15.20
C TRP A 269 15.98 8.32 15.35
N ARG A 270 15.81 7.61 16.48
CA ARG A 270 16.58 6.41 16.75
C ARG A 270 16.21 5.31 15.75
N ARG A 271 17.23 4.74 15.12
CA ARG A 271 17.10 3.55 14.27
C ARG A 271 17.24 2.31 15.15
N TYR A 272 16.32 1.36 14.97
CA TYR A 272 16.36 0.06 15.63
C TYR A 272 16.78 -1.01 14.62
N HIS A 273 17.24 -2.15 15.13
CA HIS A 273 17.56 -3.29 14.29
C HIS A 273 16.30 -3.79 13.59
N THR A 274 16.39 -4.13 12.30
CA THR A 274 15.23 -4.51 11.46
C THR A 274 14.40 -5.62 12.09
N MET A 275 15.05 -6.66 12.65
CA MET A 275 14.36 -7.75 13.36
C MET A 275 13.42 -7.27 14.48
N LEU A 276 13.76 -6.20 15.20
CA LEU A 276 12.88 -5.65 16.24
C LEU A 276 11.64 -4.99 15.62
N ILE A 277 11.83 -4.25 14.52
CA ILE A 277 10.71 -3.65 13.78
C ILE A 277 9.85 -4.75 13.15
N ASP A 278 10.45 -5.82 12.63
CA ASP A 278 9.73 -6.99 12.11
C ASP A 278 8.88 -7.67 13.18
N GLU A 279 9.36 -7.73 14.43
CA GLU A 279 8.53 -8.23 15.54
C GLU A 279 7.31 -7.33 15.77
N ASN A 280 7.49 -6.01 15.80
CA ASN A 280 6.33 -5.10 15.90
C ASN A 280 5.41 -5.19 14.67
N ARG A 281 5.95 -5.37 13.47
CA ARG A 281 5.19 -5.62 12.24
C ARG A 281 4.34 -6.88 12.38
N TRP A 282 4.92 -7.97 12.89
CA TRP A 282 4.20 -9.21 13.19
C TRP A 282 3.10 -9.00 14.24
N ARG A 283 3.38 -8.25 15.31
CA ARG A 283 2.39 -7.95 16.35
C ARG A 283 1.20 -7.15 15.79
N ALA A 284 1.46 -6.12 14.99
CA ALA A 284 0.42 -5.35 14.32
C ALA A 284 -0.40 -6.23 13.37
N HIS A 285 0.28 -7.05 12.57
CA HIS A 285 -0.33 -8.04 11.68
C HIS A 285 -1.26 -9.03 12.41
N ARG A 286 -0.80 -9.59 13.54
CA ARG A 286 -1.49 -10.64 14.30
C ARG A 286 -2.58 -10.10 15.24
N TYR A 287 -2.32 -8.99 15.92
CA TYR A 287 -3.15 -8.51 17.02
C TYR A 287 -3.80 -7.15 16.76
N GLY A 288 -3.39 -6.42 15.72
CA GLY A 288 -3.84 -5.05 15.50
C GLY A 288 -3.54 -4.19 16.74
N LEU A 289 -4.53 -3.43 17.19
CA LEU A 289 -4.42 -2.61 18.42
C LEU A 289 -4.53 -3.44 19.72
N ASP A 290 -5.11 -4.63 19.67
CA ASP A 290 -5.47 -5.41 20.87
C ASP A 290 -4.23 -6.00 21.58
N GLY A 291 -3.13 -6.19 20.85
CA GLY A 291 -1.92 -6.83 21.36
C GLY A 291 -0.86 -5.86 21.88
N GLY A 292 -0.94 -4.58 21.54
CA GLY A 292 0.14 -3.62 21.80
C GLY A 292 1.42 -3.88 20.99
N LEU A 293 2.27 -2.86 20.90
CA LEU A 293 3.57 -2.90 20.23
C LEU A 293 4.67 -2.75 21.26
N ILE A 294 5.83 -3.33 21.00
CA ILE A 294 6.98 -3.24 21.89
C ILE A 294 7.51 -1.79 21.87
N ASP A 295 7.57 -1.15 23.03
CA ASP A 295 8.39 0.02 23.28
C ASP A 295 9.84 -0.45 23.50
N PHE A 296 10.69 -0.30 22.49
CA PHE A 296 12.08 -0.74 22.57
C PHE A 296 12.95 0.09 23.53
N GLY A 297 12.49 1.28 23.93
CA GLY A 297 13.17 2.11 24.91
C GLY A 297 12.94 1.60 26.33
N LYS A 298 11.71 1.18 26.63
CA LYS A 298 11.30 0.66 27.94
C LYS A 298 11.35 -0.86 28.05
N THR A 299 11.46 -1.56 26.94
CA THR A 299 11.44 -3.03 26.85
C THR A 299 10.15 -3.67 27.37
N GLU A 300 9.02 -3.03 27.07
CA GLU A 300 7.67 -3.49 27.44
C GLU A 300 6.71 -3.41 26.24
N ILE A 301 5.52 -3.99 26.37
CA ILE A 301 4.41 -3.90 25.40
C ILE A 301 3.40 -2.88 25.92
#